data_AF-A0A4S5B1K3-F1
#
_entry.id   AF-A0A4S5B1K3-F1
#
_cell.length_a   1.000
_cell.length_b   1.000
_cell.length_c   1.000
_cell.angle_alpha   90.00
_cell.angle_beta   90.00
_cell.angle_gamma   90.00
#
_symmetry.space_group_name_H-M   'P 1'
#
loop_
_entity.id
_entity.type
_entity.pdbx_description
1 polymer ?
#
loop_
_entity_poly.entity_id
_entity_poly.type
_entity_poly.pdbx_seq_one_letter_code
_entity_poly.pdbx_strand_id
1 'polypeptide(L)'
;MTDHDQAPRGSDVHALSGAYAVDALDDVERAGFEKHLRECPACRAEVESLQEAAALLSTEPTAPPSELRDRVLAGIDQVRPLPPLRSGSTVAEPTDAL
;
A
#
# COMPACT_ATOMS: atom_id res chain seq x y z
N MET A 1 -12.04 24.93 6.70
CA MET A 1 -10.98 23.91 6.61
C MET A 1 -11.64 22.55 6.70
N THR A 2 -12.43 22.21 5.66
CA THR A 2 -13.13 20.93 5.53
C THR A 2 -13.34 20.71 4.03
N ASP A 3 -12.39 20.01 3.42
CA ASP A 3 -12.43 19.57 2.02
C ASP A 3 -11.80 18.16 1.88
N HIS A 4 -11.76 17.37 2.97
CA HIS A 4 -11.27 15.97 2.95
C HIS A 4 -12.43 14.95 2.82
N ASP A 5 -13.67 15.41 2.64
CA ASP A 5 -14.84 14.53 2.49
C ASP A 5 -15.27 14.36 1.01
N GLN A 6 -14.53 14.97 0.08
CA GLN A 6 -14.82 14.90 -1.35
C GLN A 6 -14.06 13.72 -1.97
N ALA A 7 -14.77 12.64 -2.31
CA ALA A 7 -14.16 11.50 -3.01
C ALA A 7 -13.45 11.95 -4.31
N PRO A 8 -12.19 11.52 -4.56
CA PRO A 8 -11.37 12.06 -5.63
C PRO A 8 -11.96 11.78 -7.01
N ARG A 9 -12.00 12.81 -7.86
CA ARG A 9 -12.40 12.69 -9.28
C ARG A 9 -11.26 12.06 -10.10
N GLY A 10 -11.54 11.51 -11.28
CA GLY A 10 -10.57 10.68 -12.03
C GLY A 10 -9.24 11.32 -12.43
N SER A 11 -9.12 12.66 -12.51
CA SER A 11 -7.84 13.35 -12.69
C SER A 11 -7.11 13.63 -11.36
N ASP A 12 -7.87 13.72 -10.28
CA ASP A 12 -7.42 13.99 -8.92
C ASP A 12 -6.73 12.75 -8.32
N VAL A 13 -7.23 11.55 -8.63
CA VAL A 13 -6.65 10.29 -8.14
C VAL A 13 -5.21 10.08 -8.61
N HIS A 14 -4.84 10.52 -9.82
CA HIS A 14 -3.45 10.43 -10.30
C HIS A 14 -2.51 11.37 -9.53
N ALA A 15 -3.01 12.53 -9.09
CA ALA A 15 -2.22 13.51 -8.32
C ALA A 15 -1.83 13.00 -6.92
N LEU A 16 -2.47 11.92 -6.44
CA LEU A 16 -2.15 11.29 -5.16
C LEU A 16 -0.86 10.45 -5.20
N SER A 17 -0.24 10.23 -6.37
CA SER A 17 1.00 9.42 -6.51
C SER A 17 2.13 9.90 -5.59
N GLY A 18 2.35 11.22 -5.53
CA GLY A 18 3.36 11.85 -4.67
C GLY A 18 3.08 11.66 -3.20
N ALA A 19 1.86 11.95 -2.75
CA ALA A 19 1.48 11.81 -1.35
C ALA A 19 1.49 10.33 -0.91
N TYR A 20 1.07 9.40 -1.78
CA TYR A 20 1.16 7.97 -1.52
C TYR A 20 2.61 7.50 -1.36
N ALA A 21 3.52 7.96 -2.24
CA ALA A 21 4.93 7.56 -2.22
C ALA A 21 5.65 7.90 -0.90
N VAL A 22 5.18 8.92 -0.18
CA VAL A 22 5.72 9.37 1.11
C VAL A 22 4.81 9.06 2.30
N ASP A 23 3.83 8.18 2.12
CA ASP A 23 2.89 7.74 3.15
C ASP A 23 2.03 8.86 3.78
N ALA A 24 1.66 9.88 2.99
CA ALA A 24 0.96 11.08 3.43
C ALA A 24 -0.54 11.14 3.07
N LEU A 25 -1.13 10.03 2.63
CA LEU A 25 -2.58 9.93 2.39
C LEU A 25 -3.34 9.54 3.66
N ASP A 26 -4.55 10.07 3.81
CA ASP A 26 -5.51 9.54 4.78
C ASP A 26 -6.07 8.17 4.35
N ASP A 27 -6.83 7.53 5.24
CA ASP A 27 -7.34 6.18 5.03
C ASP A 27 -8.29 6.07 3.82
N VAL A 28 -9.09 7.12 3.57
CA VAL A 28 -10.08 7.14 2.47
C VAL A 28 -9.37 7.34 1.14
N GLU A 29 -8.47 8.31 1.08
CA GLU A 29 -7.63 8.59 -0.09
C GLU A 29 -6.78 7.38 -0.46
N ARG A 30 -6.14 6.74 0.53
CA ARG A 30 -5.30 5.56 0.33
C ARG A 30 -6.10 4.40 -0.24
N ALA A 31 -7.25 4.07 0.35
CA ALA A 31 -8.09 2.98 -0.15
C ALA A 31 -8.55 3.23 -1.60
N GLY A 32 -8.89 4.49 -1.93
CA GLY A 32 -9.23 4.90 -3.29
C GLY A 32 -8.05 4.76 -4.27
N PHE A 33 -6.88 5.25 -3.88
CA PHE A 33 -5.68 5.20 -4.70
C PHE A 33 -5.15 3.77 -4.89
N GLU A 34 -5.19 2.91 -3.87
CA GLU A 34 -4.81 1.49 -3.98
C GLU A 34 -5.73 0.70 -4.91
N LYS A 35 -7.02 1.05 -4.97
CA LYS A 35 -7.92 0.52 -5.99
C LYS A 35 -7.44 0.91 -7.39
N HIS A 36 -7.07 2.16 -7.59
CA HIS A 36 -6.53 2.64 -8.85
C HIS A 36 -5.18 1.99 -9.22
N LEU A 37 -4.29 1.80 -8.24
CA LEU A 37 -2.97 1.17 -8.44
C LEU A 37 -3.05 -0.25 -8.97
N ARG A 38 -4.14 -0.99 -8.70
CA ARG A 38 -4.35 -2.33 -9.29
C ARG A 38 -4.55 -2.27 -10.80
N GLU A 39 -5.12 -1.19 -11.32
CA GLU A 39 -5.58 -1.08 -12.71
C GLU A 39 -4.66 -0.21 -13.58
N CYS A 40 -3.84 0.68 -12.99
CA CYS A 40 -3.02 1.65 -13.72
C CYS A 40 -1.51 1.36 -13.63
N PRO A 41 -0.87 0.80 -14.69
CA PRO A 41 0.58 0.57 -14.71
C PRO A 41 1.42 1.85 -14.61
N ALA A 42 0.92 2.97 -15.15
CA ALA A 42 1.64 4.24 -15.13
C ALA A 42 1.81 4.76 -13.70
N CYS A 43 0.75 4.74 -12.89
CA CYS A 43 0.84 5.14 -11.48
C CYS A 43 1.70 4.20 -10.64
N ARG A 44 1.77 2.90 -10.98
CA ARG A 44 2.72 1.98 -10.32
C ARG A 44 4.17 2.38 -10.58
N ALA A 45 4.51 2.64 -11.85
CA ALA A 45 5.85 3.08 -12.23
C ALA A 45 6.21 4.45 -11.64
N GLU A 46 5.24 5.37 -11.58
CA GLU A 46 5.42 6.68 -10.98
C GLU A 46 5.66 6.60 -9.47
N VAL A 47 4.86 5.83 -8.73
CA VAL A 47 5.06 5.61 -7.29
C VAL A 47 6.41 4.98 -7.01
N GLU A 48 6.83 3.98 -7.80
CA GLU A 48 8.16 3.36 -7.66
C GLU A 48 9.27 4.39 -7.82
N SER A 49 9.24 5.21 -8.89
CA SER A 49 10.22 6.27 -9.11
C SER A 49 10.21 7.33 -8.00
N LEU A 50 9.04 7.71 -7.49
CA LEU A 50 8.91 8.70 -6.41
C LEU A 50 9.41 8.15 -5.06
N GLN A 51 9.21 6.87 -4.78
CA GLN A 51 9.74 6.21 -3.58
C GLN A 51 11.28 6.17 -3.60
N GLU A 52 11.89 5.88 -4.75
CA GLU A 52 13.34 5.98 -4.91
C GLU A 52 13.85 7.40 -4.65
N ALA A 53 13.17 8.41 -5.20
CA ALA A 53 13.51 9.81 -4.96
C ALA A 53 13.34 10.20 -3.49
N ALA A 54 12.26 9.76 -2.83
CA ALA A 54 12.01 10.03 -1.42
C ALA A 54 13.09 9.41 -0.52
N ALA A 55 13.60 8.22 -0.86
CA ALA A 55 14.69 7.58 -0.10
C ALA A 55 15.98 8.41 -0.10
N LEU A 56 16.28 9.11 -1.21
CA LEU A 56 17.44 10.02 -1.30
C LEU A 56 17.28 11.29 -0.44
N LEU A 57 16.05 11.67 -0.12
CA LEU A 57 15.73 12.84 0.72
C LEU A 57 15.67 12.50 2.22
N SER A 58 15.85 11.23 2.58
CA SER A 58 15.81 10.78 3.97
C SER A 58 16.89 11.46 4.81
N THR A 59 16.54 11.81 6.04
CA THR A 59 17.47 12.38 7.03
C THR A 59 18.27 11.28 7.74
N GLU A 60 19.18 11.71 8.63
CA GLU A 60 19.97 10.83 9.48
C GLU A 60 19.08 9.82 10.25
N PRO A 61 19.34 8.51 10.13
CA PRO A 61 18.62 7.50 10.88
C PRO A 61 18.80 7.67 12.39
N THR A 62 17.72 7.59 13.16
CA THR A 62 17.81 7.53 14.62
C THR A 62 17.96 6.07 15.06
N ALA A 63 18.97 5.80 15.90
CA ALA A 63 19.18 4.45 16.43
C ALA A 63 17.97 4.00 17.28
N PRO A 64 17.35 2.86 16.97
CA PRO A 64 16.26 2.32 17.80
C PRO A 64 16.82 1.77 19.14
N PRO A 65 15.95 1.56 20.15
CA PRO A 65 16.34 0.86 21.38
C PRO A 65 16.93 -0.53 21.08
N SER A 66 17.98 -0.93 21.80
CA SER A 66 18.69 -2.19 21.57
C SER A 66 17.78 -3.42 21.66
N GLU A 67 16.76 -3.38 22.53
CA GLU A 67 15.85 -4.48 22.79
C GLU A 67 14.73 -4.58 21.73
N LEU A 68 14.58 -3.57 20.86
CA LEU A 68 13.49 -3.54 19.89
C LEU A 68 13.56 -4.74 18.95
N ARG A 69 14.77 -5.11 18.50
CA ARG A 69 14.98 -6.27 17.64
C ARG A 69 14.54 -7.56 18.31
N ASP A 70 15.02 -7.80 19.53
CA ASP A 70 14.70 -9.03 20.27
C ASP A 70 13.21 -9.14 20.56
N ARG A 71 12.56 -8.02 20.89
CA ARG A 71 11.11 -7.96 21.10
C ARG A 71 10.31 -8.26 19.83
N VAL A 72 10.71 -7.70 18.69
CA VAL A 72 10.05 -7.98 17.40
C VAL A 72 10.18 -9.44 17.03
N LEU A 73 11.40 -10.00 17.14
CA LEU A 73 11.65 -11.41 16.82
C LEU A 73 10.87 -12.36 17.73
N ALA A 74 10.88 -12.11 19.05
CA ALA A 74 10.09 -12.89 20.00
C ALA A 74 8.57 -12.79 19.73
N GLY A 75 8.10 -11.64 19.26
CA GLY A 75 6.69 -11.45 18.87
C GLY A 75 6.32 -12.22 17.60
N ILE A 76 7.20 -12.27 16.60
CA ILE A 76 6.99 -13.04 15.36
C ILE A 76 6.79 -14.53 15.66
N ASP A 77 7.57 -15.10 16.58
CA ASP A 77 7.44 -16.52 16.97
C ASP A 77 6.08 -16.88 17.59
N GLN A 78 5.33 -15.88 18.11
CA GLN A 78 3.98 -16.08 18.66
C GLN A 78 2.88 -15.99 17.62
N VAL A 79 3.17 -15.49 16.41
CA VAL A 79 2.19 -15.35 15.34
C VAL A 79 2.19 -16.62 14.50
N ARG A 80 1.04 -17.32 14.44
CA ARG A 80 0.87 -18.44 13.52
C ARG A 80 0.81 -17.91 12.07
N PRO A 81 1.72 -18.34 11.18
CA PRO A 81 1.66 -17.94 9.76
C PRO A 81 0.36 -18.40 9.10
N LEU A 82 -0.17 -17.58 8.18
CA LEU A 82 -1.25 -18.01 7.31
C LEU A 82 -0.78 -19.16 6.39
N PRO A 83 -1.67 -20.08 5.98
CA PRO A 83 -1.34 -21.08 4.98
C PRO A 83 -0.79 -20.45 3.70
N PRO A 84 0.13 -21.12 2.99
CA PRO A 84 0.65 -20.59 1.73
C PRO A 84 -0.49 -20.42 0.72
N LEU A 85 -0.49 -19.28 0.01
CA LEU A 85 -1.43 -19.05 -1.09
C LEU A 85 -1.18 -20.11 -2.17
N ARG A 86 -2.21 -20.90 -2.50
CA ARG A 86 -2.12 -21.85 -3.61
C ARG A 86 -2.33 -21.07 -4.90
N SER A 87 -1.32 -21.00 -5.75
CA SER A 87 -1.49 -20.54 -7.13
C SER A 87 -2.48 -21.48 -7.85
N GLY A 88 -3.70 -21.03 -8.08
CA GLY A 88 -4.66 -21.71 -8.96
C GLY A 88 -5.94 -22.25 -8.31
N SER A 89 -6.66 -21.46 -7.53
CA SER A 89 -8.11 -21.68 -7.39
C SER A 89 -8.84 -20.64 -8.24
N THR A 90 -8.98 -20.96 -9.53
CA THR A 90 -10.03 -20.37 -10.35
C THR A 90 -11.34 -20.67 -9.64
N VAL A 91 -12.04 -19.64 -9.17
CA VAL A 91 -13.46 -19.76 -8.84
C VAL A 91 -14.14 -20.19 -10.14
N ALA A 92 -14.51 -21.45 -10.24
CA ALA A 92 -15.38 -21.92 -11.32
C ALA A 92 -16.75 -21.27 -11.08
N GLU A 93 -17.18 -20.41 -12.01
CA GLU A 93 -18.57 -19.96 -12.03
C GLU A 93 -19.51 -21.17 -12.20
N PRO A 94 -20.61 -21.25 -11.45
CA PRO A 94 -21.67 -22.20 -11.75
C PRO A 94 -22.30 -21.78 -13.07
N THR A 95 -22.08 -22.56 -14.12
CA THR A 95 -22.79 -22.41 -15.39
C THR A 95 -24.24 -22.82 -15.17
N ASP A 96 -25.12 -21.86 -14.96
CA ASP A 96 -26.57 -22.09 -15.08
C ASP A 96 -26.89 -22.29 -16.57
N ALA A 97 -27.07 -23.56 -16.94
CA ALA A 97 -27.61 -23.97 -18.22
C ALA A 97 -29.13 -24.03 -18.13
N LEU A 98 -29.80 -23.19 -18.93
CA LEU A 98 -31.12 -23.46 -19.50
C LEU A 98 -31.10 -23.14 -20.99
#